data_AF-A0A1E1WP27-F1
#
_entry.id   AF-A0A1E1WP27-F1
#
_cell.length_a   1.000
_cell.length_b   1.000
_cell.length_c   1.000
_cell.angle_alpha   90.00
_cell.angle_beta   90.00
_cell.angle_gamma   90.00
#
_symmetry.space_group_name_H-M   'P 1'
#
loop_
_entity.id
_entity.type
_entity.pdbx_description
1 polymer ?
#
loop_
_entity_poly.entity_id
_entity_poly.type
_entity_poly.pdbx_seq_one_letter_code
_entity_poly.pdbx_strand_id
1 'polypeptide(L)'
;MRKVTDTTTILRKKTMKWHHKILLSSSLKVALLALITAVIAPMLVYHYVYYPSLDLPPSDGFSAGSCLVRRSARLMCGVGQVNDSKLCHPQCCYDTDNSICFHRSPSRFTYVMDDDEWDANTTLRSRISTSPFNFTDTLRQIKLSIDDVSATHVSVAFHNPLLLTLESRRIEEKNYTYQVDSPELSVVVSDNLGNDIFNTIRGPIIAAENIWEVVFKMTDEDMYGLGEIPLEEGMVKIIYSNARGESGVPLIFSQTNGSYHGVLLDISGPTEVTFAGENQIVVRSITNVGMKFHLFSGPTPKDIMTDVTKILGFQKQLQYWMLG
;
A
#
# COMPACT_ATOMS: atom_id res chain seq x y z
N MET A 1 94.37 -35.99 -52.16
CA MET A 1 94.64 -34.53 -52.23
C MET A 1 93.33 -33.80 -52.52
N ARG A 2 93.07 -32.70 -51.77
CA ARG A 2 91.91 -31.78 -51.82
C ARG A 2 90.56 -32.39 -51.40
N LYS A 3 89.72 -31.74 -50.59
CA LYS A 3 89.85 -30.59 -49.68
C LYS A 3 88.62 -30.67 -48.76
N VAL A 4 88.82 -30.45 -47.47
CA VAL A 4 87.81 -30.34 -46.41
C VAL A 4 86.85 -29.18 -46.72
N THR A 5 85.55 -29.36 -46.46
CA THR A 5 84.64 -28.25 -46.12
C THR A 5 83.46 -28.77 -45.32
N ASP A 6 83.55 -28.57 -44.01
CA ASP A 6 82.46 -28.65 -43.03
C ASP A 6 81.33 -27.70 -43.41
N THR A 7 80.09 -28.20 -43.39
CA THR A 7 78.88 -27.37 -43.38
C THR A 7 78.19 -27.53 -42.04
N THR A 8 78.54 -26.64 -41.11
CA THR A 8 77.85 -26.48 -39.82
C THR A 8 76.50 -25.79 -40.06
N THR A 9 75.42 -26.56 -39.98
CA THR A 9 74.05 -26.03 -39.92
C THR A 9 73.83 -25.31 -38.59
N ILE A 10 73.80 -23.98 -38.66
CA ILE A 10 73.48 -23.09 -37.55
C ILE A 10 71.98 -23.16 -37.25
N LEU A 11 71.60 -23.88 -36.19
CA LEU A 11 70.24 -23.83 -35.63
C LEU A 11 69.99 -22.44 -35.02
N ARG A 12 69.31 -21.57 -35.77
CA ARG A 12 68.86 -20.26 -35.32
C ARG A 12 67.77 -20.43 -34.26
N LYS A 13 68.15 -20.39 -32.99
CA LYS A 13 67.22 -20.45 -31.84
C LYS A 13 66.34 -19.19 -31.86
N LYS A 14 65.11 -19.32 -32.38
CA LYS A 14 64.11 -18.26 -32.40
C LYS A 14 63.82 -17.85 -30.95
N THR A 15 64.22 -16.64 -30.57
CA THR A 15 63.97 -16.10 -29.23
C THR A 15 62.47 -15.90 -29.04
N MET A 16 61.85 -16.77 -28.24
CA MET A 16 60.45 -16.59 -27.86
C MET A 16 60.29 -15.27 -27.10
N LYS A 17 59.43 -14.39 -27.62
CA LYS A 17 59.06 -13.14 -26.95
C LYS A 17 58.42 -13.45 -25.59
N TRP A 18 58.66 -12.59 -24.60
CA TRP A 18 58.30 -12.83 -23.19
C TRP A 18 56.81 -13.16 -22.96
N HIS A 19 55.90 -12.57 -23.73
CA HIS A 19 54.47 -12.90 -23.69
C HIS A 19 54.14 -14.35 -24.10
N HIS A 20 54.95 -14.99 -24.96
CA HIS A 20 54.77 -16.40 -25.29
C HIS A 20 55.18 -17.33 -24.13
N LYS A 21 56.10 -16.92 -23.25
CA LYS A 21 56.43 -17.67 -22.02
C LYS A 21 55.33 -17.54 -20.96
N ILE A 22 54.71 -16.37 -20.88
CA ILE A 22 53.58 -16.09 -19.98
C ILE A 22 52.36 -16.93 -20.41
N LEU A 23 52.07 -17.00 -21.71
CA LEU A 23 50.93 -17.76 -22.25
C LEU A 23 51.12 -19.29 -22.26
N LEU A 24 52.33 -19.83 -22.06
CA LEU A 24 52.59 -21.28 -22.14
C LEU A 24 52.69 -21.98 -20.77
N SER A 25 52.73 -21.27 -19.65
CA SER A 25 52.84 -21.93 -18.34
C SER A 25 51.47 -22.42 -17.87
N SER A 26 51.39 -23.71 -17.51
CA SER A 26 50.14 -24.35 -17.10
C SER A 26 49.53 -23.69 -15.86
N SER A 27 50.38 -23.32 -14.88
CA SER A 27 49.97 -22.67 -13.64
C SER A 27 49.37 -21.29 -13.87
N LEU A 28 49.91 -20.51 -14.83
CA LEU A 28 49.40 -19.17 -15.11
C LEU A 28 48.09 -19.23 -15.91
N LYS A 29 47.91 -20.23 -16.79
CA LYS A 29 46.61 -20.47 -17.45
C LYS A 29 45.52 -20.80 -16.44
N VAL A 30 45.82 -21.63 -15.44
CA VAL A 30 44.88 -21.96 -14.36
C VAL A 30 44.55 -20.72 -13.53
N ALA A 31 45.55 -19.92 -13.17
CA ALA A 31 45.34 -18.67 -12.43
C ALA A 31 44.49 -17.64 -13.21
N LEU A 32 44.74 -17.48 -14.51
CA LEU A 32 43.96 -16.60 -15.38
C LEU A 32 42.53 -17.09 -15.55
N LEU A 33 42.33 -18.39 -15.74
CA LEU A 33 40.99 -18.97 -15.85
C LEU A 33 40.21 -18.82 -14.54
N ALA A 34 40.86 -19.05 -13.40
CA ALA A 34 40.27 -18.86 -12.07
C ALA A 34 39.87 -17.40 -11.84
N LEU A 35 40.70 -16.43 -12.22
CA LEU A 35 40.42 -15.01 -12.09
C LEU A 35 39.28 -14.56 -13.01
N ILE A 36 39.24 -15.06 -14.24
CA ILE A 36 38.12 -14.81 -15.17
C ILE A 36 36.82 -15.39 -14.60
N THR A 37 36.83 -16.63 -14.09
CA THR A 37 35.65 -17.22 -13.45
C THR A 37 35.24 -16.46 -12.19
N ALA A 38 36.18 -15.98 -11.38
CA ALA A 38 35.90 -15.23 -10.16
C ALA A 38 35.26 -13.86 -10.42
N VAL A 39 35.41 -13.29 -11.62
CA VAL A 39 34.77 -12.03 -12.02
C VAL A 39 33.48 -12.30 -12.81
N ILE A 40 33.52 -13.21 -13.78
CA ILE A 40 32.37 -13.49 -14.65
C ILE A 40 31.26 -14.22 -13.89
N ALA A 41 31.58 -15.17 -13.01
CA ALA A 41 30.54 -15.90 -12.27
C ALA A 41 29.69 -14.99 -11.37
N PRO A 42 30.26 -14.09 -10.51
CA PRO A 42 29.44 -13.15 -9.76
C PRO A 42 28.70 -12.17 -10.67
N MET A 43 29.26 -11.76 -11.81
CA MET A 43 28.57 -10.87 -12.75
C MET A 43 27.38 -11.57 -13.44
N LEU A 44 27.52 -12.84 -13.81
CA LEU A 44 26.43 -13.66 -14.35
C LEU A 44 25.39 -13.96 -13.27
N VAL A 45 25.80 -14.28 -12.04
CA VAL A 45 24.86 -14.44 -10.92
C VAL A 45 24.12 -13.14 -10.67
N TYR A 46 24.81 -11.99 -10.65
CA TYR A 46 24.18 -10.68 -10.56
C TYR A 46 23.18 -10.45 -11.71
N HIS A 47 23.56 -10.74 -12.96
CA HIS A 47 22.70 -10.49 -14.12
C HIS A 47 21.53 -11.46 -14.27
N TYR A 48 21.66 -12.72 -13.85
CA TYR A 48 20.60 -13.71 -14.04
C TYR A 48 19.78 -13.99 -12.78
N VAL A 49 20.32 -13.69 -11.60
CA VAL A 49 19.60 -13.88 -10.33
C VAL A 49 19.05 -12.55 -9.80
N TYR A 50 19.81 -11.46 -9.91
CA TYR A 50 19.42 -10.18 -9.31
C TYR A 50 18.86 -9.16 -10.31
N TYR A 51 19.40 -9.07 -11.53
CA TYR A 51 18.90 -8.14 -12.55
C TYR A 51 17.44 -8.37 -12.99
N PRO A 52 16.92 -9.61 -13.18
CA PRO A 52 15.50 -9.80 -13.46
C PRO A 52 14.59 -9.46 -12.26
N SER A 53 15.15 -9.21 -11.08
CA SER A 53 14.40 -8.73 -9.90
C SER A 53 14.45 -7.21 -9.70
N LEU A 54 15.21 -6.49 -10.54
CA LEU A 54 15.15 -5.03 -10.59
C LEU A 54 14.02 -4.64 -11.53
N ASP A 55 12.82 -4.48 -10.96
CA ASP A 55 11.72 -3.81 -11.63
C ASP A 55 12.22 -2.46 -12.14
N LEU A 56 12.29 -2.27 -13.46
CA LEU A 56 12.64 -0.98 -14.04
C LEU A 56 11.66 0.07 -13.48
N PRO A 57 12.14 1.26 -13.09
CA PRO A 57 11.26 2.30 -12.60
C PRO A 57 10.17 2.57 -13.63
N PRO A 58 8.92 2.73 -13.20
CA PRO A 58 7.82 2.87 -14.13
C PRO A 58 8.01 4.13 -14.99
N SER A 59 7.60 4.06 -16.25
CA SER A 59 7.73 5.17 -17.21
C SER A 59 6.91 6.41 -16.83
N ASP A 60 6.03 6.29 -15.83
CA ASP A 60 5.20 7.37 -15.30
C ASP A 60 5.95 8.27 -14.29
N GLY A 61 7.18 7.90 -13.87
CA GLY A 61 7.99 8.68 -12.95
C GLY A 61 7.56 8.63 -11.48
N PHE A 62 6.53 7.84 -11.16
CA PHE A 62 6.00 7.67 -9.79
C PHE A 62 6.65 6.46 -9.10
N SER A 63 6.25 6.16 -7.86
CA SER A 63 6.83 5.07 -7.08
C SER A 63 6.86 3.73 -7.83
N ALA A 64 8.02 3.08 -7.77
CA ALA A 64 8.21 1.69 -8.13
C ALA A 64 7.78 0.83 -6.93
N GLY A 65 6.71 0.04 -7.10
CA GLY A 65 6.26 -0.92 -6.10
C GLY A 65 6.80 -2.31 -6.37
N SER A 66 6.88 -3.15 -5.33
CA SER A 66 7.38 -4.52 -5.41
C SER A 66 6.27 -5.54 -5.21
N CYS A 67 6.38 -6.69 -5.89
CA CYS A 67 5.57 -7.88 -5.64
C CYS A 67 6.11 -8.74 -4.47
N LEU A 68 7.27 -8.41 -3.90
CA LEU A 68 7.90 -9.13 -2.78
C LEU A 68 7.25 -8.77 -1.44
N VAL A 69 5.93 -8.91 -1.36
CA VAL A 69 5.13 -8.69 -0.16
C VAL A 69 4.91 -10.02 0.57
N ARG A 70 5.09 -10.02 1.91
CA ARG A 70 4.82 -11.18 2.77
C ARG A 70 3.38 -11.64 2.62
N ARG A 71 3.13 -12.96 2.59
CA ARG A 71 1.79 -13.52 2.34
C ARG A 71 0.70 -12.97 3.25
N SER A 72 1.00 -12.76 4.54
CA SER A 72 0.08 -12.16 5.53
C SER A 72 -0.27 -10.70 5.25
N ALA A 73 0.64 -9.93 4.64
CA ALA A 73 0.47 -8.50 4.37
C ALA A 73 -0.12 -8.22 2.97
N ARG A 74 -0.54 -9.26 2.23
CA ARG A 74 -1.04 -9.11 0.86
C ARG A 74 -2.49 -8.67 0.87
N LEU A 75 -2.71 -7.51 0.27
CA LEU A 75 -4.06 -7.01 -0.02
C LEU A 75 -4.56 -7.61 -1.32
N MET A 76 -5.74 -8.23 -1.28
CA MET A 76 -6.40 -8.79 -2.47
C MET A 76 -6.63 -7.71 -3.52
N CYS A 77 -6.24 -7.98 -4.76
CA CYS A 77 -6.49 -7.08 -5.88
C CYS A 77 -7.75 -7.53 -6.65
N GLY A 78 -8.78 -6.69 -6.64
CA GLY A 78 -10.05 -7.01 -7.28
C GLY A 78 -10.75 -8.15 -6.54
N VAL A 79 -11.15 -9.19 -7.28
CA VAL A 79 -11.74 -10.40 -6.68
C VAL A 79 -10.73 -11.24 -5.88
N GLY A 80 -9.43 -10.96 -6.01
CA GLY A 80 -8.37 -11.65 -5.27
C GLY A 80 -8.08 -13.05 -5.81
N GLN A 81 -9.00 -13.99 -5.62
CA GLN A 81 -8.79 -15.39 -6.01
C GLN A 81 -9.09 -15.59 -7.51
N VAL A 82 -8.05 -15.88 -8.30
CA VAL A 82 -8.16 -16.09 -9.74
C VAL A 82 -7.28 -17.26 -10.18
N ASN A 83 -7.85 -18.23 -10.90
CA ASN A 83 -7.14 -19.44 -11.31
C ASN A 83 -6.16 -19.21 -12.49
N ASP A 84 -6.42 -18.20 -13.32
CA ASP A 84 -5.58 -17.84 -14.47
C ASP A 84 -4.96 -16.46 -14.20
N SER A 85 -3.63 -16.38 -14.34
CA SER A 85 -2.88 -15.14 -14.16
C SER A 85 -3.32 -14.04 -15.12
N LYS A 86 -3.89 -14.40 -16.28
CA LYS A 86 -4.42 -13.44 -17.27
C LYS A 86 -5.66 -12.70 -16.79
N LEU A 87 -6.37 -13.24 -15.79
CA LEU A 87 -7.54 -12.59 -15.19
C LEU A 87 -7.12 -11.59 -14.11
N CYS A 88 -5.89 -11.66 -13.60
CA CYS A 88 -5.35 -10.67 -12.69
C CYS A 88 -5.08 -9.37 -13.44
N HIS A 89 -5.38 -8.24 -12.81
CA HIS A 89 -5.15 -6.94 -13.42
C HIS A 89 -3.65 -6.73 -13.70
N PRO A 90 -3.22 -6.20 -14.86
CA PRO A 90 -1.79 -6.09 -15.21
C PRO A 90 -0.99 -5.13 -14.31
N GLN A 91 -1.68 -4.36 -13.46
CA GLN A 91 -1.06 -3.49 -12.45
C GLN A 91 -0.96 -4.14 -11.06
N CYS A 92 -1.38 -5.40 -10.94
CA CYS A 92 -1.30 -6.22 -9.74
C CYS A 92 -0.27 -7.34 -9.89
N CYS A 93 0.07 -7.95 -8.76
CA CYS A 93 0.94 -9.11 -8.69
C CYS A 93 0.12 -10.38 -8.62
N TYR A 94 0.68 -11.48 -9.10
CA TYR A 94 0.03 -12.79 -9.07
C TYR A 94 0.90 -13.81 -8.34
N ASP A 95 0.33 -14.46 -7.33
CA ASP A 95 0.92 -15.63 -6.68
C ASP A 95 0.42 -16.89 -7.37
N THR A 96 1.29 -17.55 -8.12
CA THR A 96 1.00 -18.80 -8.84
C THR A 96 0.70 -19.97 -7.92
N ASP A 97 1.28 -19.99 -6.71
CA ASP A 97 1.14 -21.12 -5.80
C ASP A 97 -0.25 -21.14 -5.16
N ASN A 98 -0.78 -19.97 -4.84
CA ASN A 98 -2.06 -19.81 -4.15
C ASN A 98 -3.19 -19.36 -5.09
N SER A 99 -2.88 -19.05 -6.36
CA SER A 99 -3.84 -18.51 -7.33
C SER A 99 -4.51 -17.22 -6.84
N ILE A 100 -3.70 -16.31 -6.32
CA ILE A 100 -4.14 -15.03 -5.71
C ILE A 100 -3.52 -13.86 -6.47
N CYS A 101 -4.38 -12.94 -6.90
CA CYS A 101 -4.04 -11.60 -7.38
C CYS A 101 -4.02 -10.63 -6.19
N PHE A 102 -2.91 -9.91 -6.02
CA PHE A 102 -2.72 -9.00 -4.88
C PHE A 102 -2.07 -7.69 -5.31
N HIS A 103 -2.26 -6.64 -4.52
CA HIS A 103 -1.63 -5.34 -4.76
C HIS A 103 -0.12 -5.42 -4.53
N ARG A 104 0.65 -4.83 -5.44
CA ARG A 104 2.05 -4.49 -5.17
C ARG A 104 2.13 -3.42 -4.06
N SER A 105 3.25 -3.34 -3.36
CA SER A 105 3.48 -2.30 -2.34
C SER A 105 4.59 -1.34 -2.79
N PRO A 106 4.33 -0.01 -2.89
CA PRO A 106 3.02 0.66 -2.81
C PRO A 106 2.09 0.37 -3.99
N SER A 107 0.78 0.47 -3.78
CA SER A 107 -0.25 0.17 -4.79
C SER A 107 -0.23 1.19 -5.94
N ARG A 108 -0.51 0.74 -7.17
CA ARG A 108 -0.75 1.67 -8.29
C ARG A 108 -2.12 2.30 -8.29
N PHE A 109 -3.08 1.63 -7.65
CA PHE A 109 -4.46 2.09 -7.61
C PHE A 109 -4.54 3.14 -6.53
N THR A 110 -4.08 4.33 -6.87
CA THR A 110 -4.14 5.51 -6.03
C THR A 110 -4.40 6.70 -6.94
N TYR A 111 -4.53 7.86 -6.32
CA TYR A 111 -4.66 9.12 -7.02
C TYR A 111 -3.39 9.94 -6.88
N VAL A 112 -3.14 10.78 -7.88
CA VAL A 112 -2.00 11.66 -7.94
C VAL A 112 -2.44 13.11 -7.99
N MET A 113 -1.61 13.97 -7.41
CA MET A 113 -1.71 15.42 -7.50
C MET A 113 -0.75 15.92 -8.56
N ASP A 114 -1.18 16.93 -9.30
CA ASP A 114 -0.30 17.63 -10.24
C ASP A 114 0.49 18.75 -9.54
N ASP A 115 0.00 19.23 -8.38
CA ASP A 115 0.66 20.23 -7.54
C ASP A 115 1.61 19.59 -6.52
N ASP A 116 2.70 20.29 -6.16
CA ASP A 116 3.70 19.81 -5.20
C ASP A 116 3.16 19.71 -3.76
N GLU A 117 2.13 20.48 -3.42
CA GLU A 117 1.49 20.48 -2.11
C GLU A 117 -0.03 20.30 -2.23
N TRP A 118 -0.62 19.65 -1.22
CA TRP A 118 -2.07 19.48 -1.17
C TRP A 118 -2.76 20.75 -0.66
N ASP A 119 -3.77 21.21 -1.39
CA ASP A 119 -4.76 22.19 -0.93
C ASP A 119 -6.17 21.56 -0.94
N ALA A 120 -7.09 22.14 -0.16
CA ALA A 120 -8.48 21.72 -0.10
C ALA A 120 -9.20 21.79 -1.48
N ASN A 121 -8.71 22.63 -2.40
CA ASN A 121 -9.25 22.72 -3.75
C ASN A 121 -8.59 21.80 -4.77
N THR A 122 -7.48 21.16 -4.42
CA THR A 122 -6.73 20.26 -5.32
C THR A 122 -7.62 19.12 -5.80
N THR A 123 -7.60 18.87 -7.11
CA THR A 123 -8.31 17.76 -7.72
C THR A 123 -7.33 16.61 -7.93
N LEU A 124 -7.70 15.43 -7.47
CA LEU A 124 -6.86 14.25 -7.51
C LEU A 124 -7.16 13.45 -8.77
N ARG A 125 -6.16 13.09 -9.56
CA ARG A 125 -6.30 12.33 -10.80
C ARG A 125 -5.98 10.86 -10.58
N SER A 126 -6.77 9.96 -11.15
CA SER A 126 -6.47 8.52 -11.09
C SER A 126 -5.11 8.20 -11.72
N ARG A 127 -4.20 7.51 -11.01
CA ARG A 127 -2.92 7.05 -11.59
C ARG A 127 -3.13 6.01 -12.70
N ILE A 128 -4.11 5.13 -12.51
CA ILE A 128 -4.52 4.08 -13.45
C ILE A 128 -5.98 4.29 -13.84
N SER A 129 -6.29 4.19 -15.13
CA SER A 129 -7.63 4.44 -15.69
C SER A 129 -8.61 3.27 -15.54
N THR A 130 -8.12 2.09 -15.17
CA THR A 130 -8.90 0.86 -15.02
C THR A 130 -8.83 0.33 -13.59
N SER A 131 -9.96 -0.13 -13.07
CA SER A 131 -10.08 -0.70 -11.74
C SER A 131 -9.74 -2.20 -11.78
N PRO A 132 -9.37 -2.80 -10.64
CA PRO A 132 -9.13 -4.23 -10.58
C PRO A 132 -10.43 -5.05 -10.57
N PHE A 133 -11.60 -4.41 -10.54
CA PHE A 133 -12.91 -5.05 -10.56
C PHE A 133 -13.44 -5.09 -11.99
N ASN A 134 -13.18 -6.21 -12.68
CA ASN A 134 -13.62 -6.45 -14.06
C ASN A 134 -13.14 -5.40 -15.08
N PHE A 135 -11.97 -4.77 -14.84
CA PHE A 135 -11.38 -3.77 -15.73
C PHE A 135 -12.30 -2.58 -16.05
N THR A 136 -13.20 -2.26 -15.13
CA THR A 136 -14.10 -1.10 -15.24
C THR A 136 -13.31 0.20 -15.16
N ASP A 137 -13.81 1.27 -15.77
CA ASP A 137 -13.13 2.57 -15.72
C ASP A 137 -13.13 3.14 -14.29
N THR A 138 -11.97 3.64 -13.85
CA THR A 138 -11.86 4.39 -12.59
C THR A 138 -12.42 5.80 -12.77
N LEU A 139 -12.88 6.39 -11.67
CA LEU A 139 -13.21 7.82 -11.66
C LEU A 139 -11.94 8.61 -11.95
N ARG A 140 -11.96 9.40 -13.02
CA ARG A 140 -10.78 10.17 -13.45
C ARG A 140 -10.34 11.18 -12.42
N GLN A 141 -11.29 11.73 -11.66
CA GLN A 141 -11.08 12.79 -10.71
C GLN A 141 -11.88 12.54 -9.43
N ILE A 142 -11.21 12.68 -8.29
CA ILE A 142 -11.84 12.74 -6.96
C ILE A 142 -11.27 13.91 -6.17
N LYS A 143 -11.87 14.22 -5.02
CA LYS A 143 -11.32 15.17 -4.05
C LYS A 143 -11.12 14.52 -2.68
N LEU A 144 -10.07 14.97 -2.00
CA LEU A 144 -9.84 14.74 -0.59
C LEU A 144 -10.30 15.96 0.19
N SER A 145 -11.20 15.76 1.16
CA SER A 145 -11.62 16.79 2.10
C SER A 145 -11.30 16.34 3.52
N ILE A 146 -10.55 17.17 4.24
CA ILE A 146 -10.25 16.98 5.67
C ILE A 146 -10.97 18.11 6.41
N ASP A 147 -11.89 17.80 7.32
CA ASP A 147 -12.63 18.78 8.14
C ASP A 147 -12.29 18.59 9.62
N ASP A 148 -11.82 19.67 10.24
CA ASP A 148 -11.51 19.70 11.67
C ASP A 148 -12.80 19.96 12.45
N VAL A 149 -13.42 18.89 12.96
CA VAL A 149 -14.73 18.97 13.60
C VAL A 149 -14.62 19.46 15.05
N SER A 150 -13.62 18.98 15.78
CA SER A 150 -13.28 19.41 17.14
C SER A 150 -11.77 19.25 17.39
N ALA A 151 -11.31 19.58 18.60
CA ALA A 151 -9.93 19.34 19.02
C ALA A 151 -9.55 17.84 19.04
N THR A 152 -10.51 16.93 19.19
CA THR A 152 -10.29 15.47 19.30
C THR A 152 -10.88 14.68 18.13
N HIS A 153 -11.56 15.36 17.20
CA HIS A 153 -12.32 14.76 16.11
C HIS A 153 -12.00 15.43 14.78
N VAL A 154 -11.53 14.64 13.82
CA VAL A 154 -11.32 15.04 12.44
C VAL A 154 -12.10 14.12 11.52
N SER A 155 -12.58 14.65 10.39
CA SER A 155 -13.15 13.80 9.35
C SER A 155 -12.32 13.87 8.07
N VAL A 156 -12.10 12.70 7.46
CA VAL A 156 -11.36 12.53 6.21
C VAL A 156 -12.32 11.91 5.21
N ALA A 157 -12.53 12.57 4.07
CA ALA A 157 -13.45 12.12 3.05
C ALA A 157 -12.79 12.09 1.68
N PHE A 158 -12.90 10.96 0.98
CA PHE A 158 -12.59 10.82 -0.43
C PHE A 158 -13.92 10.80 -1.18
N HIS A 159 -14.14 11.75 -2.09
CA HIS A 159 -15.45 11.89 -2.72
C HIS A 159 -15.38 12.37 -4.16
N ASN A 160 -16.46 12.12 -4.89
CA ASN A 160 -16.65 12.61 -6.23
C ASN A 160 -17.13 14.07 -6.18
N PRO A 161 -16.33 15.04 -6.66
CA PRO A 161 -16.66 16.47 -6.57
C PRO A 161 -17.88 16.86 -7.41
N LEU A 162 -18.33 16.00 -8.34
CA LEU A 162 -19.54 16.24 -9.12
C LEU A 162 -20.83 15.90 -8.35
N LEU A 163 -20.73 15.05 -7.32
CA LEU A 163 -21.89 14.54 -6.57
C LEU A 163 -21.98 15.12 -5.16
N LEU A 164 -20.85 15.51 -4.57
CA LEU A 164 -20.79 16.03 -3.22
C LEU A 164 -19.74 17.14 -3.13
N THR A 165 -20.13 18.23 -2.47
CA THR A 165 -19.21 19.30 -2.08
C THR A 165 -19.19 19.36 -0.57
N LEU A 166 -18.01 19.19 0.02
CA LEU A 166 -17.78 19.28 1.45
C LEU A 166 -16.98 20.54 1.77
N GLU A 167 -17.44 21.28 2.78
CA GLU A 167 -16.68 22.40 3.34
C GLU A 167 -15.73 21.88 4.41
N SER A 168 -14.49 22.38 4.38
CA SER A 168 -13.45 22.06 5.35
C SER A 168 -13.26 23.23 6.30
N ARG A 169 -13.49 23.02 7.59
CA ARG A 169 -13.15 23.97 8.65
C ARG A 169 -11.75 23.70 9.15
N ARG A 170 -11.10 24.76 9.62
CA ARG A 170 -9.78 24.74 10.24
C ARG A 170 -9.87 25.22 11.67
N ILE A 171 -9.29 24.44 12.57
CA ILE A 171 -9.15 24.77 13.99
C ILE A 171 -7.65 24.85 14.31
N GLU A 172 -7.26 25.80 15.18
CA GLU A 172 -5.85 25.98 15.56
C GLU A 172 -5.43 24.98 16.65
N GLU A 173 -6.21 24.87 17.74
CA GLU A 173 -5.91 23.98 18.85
C GLU A 173 -6.50 22.57 18.64
N LYS A 174 -5.62 21.59 18.41
CA LYS A 174 -5.98 20.20 18.10
C LYS A 174 -5.13 19.20 18.87
N ASN A 175 -5.69 18.01 19.05
CA ASN A 175 -5.05 16.83 19.64
C ASN A 175 -4.59 15.81 18.59
N TYR A 176 -4.49 16.25 17.33
CA TYR A 176 -4.05 15.44 16.20
C TYR A 176 -3.34 16.33 15.19
N THR A 177 -2.50 15.69 14.38
CA THR A 177 -1.89 16.25 13.19
C THR A 177 -2.23 15.37 11.99
N TYR A 178 -2.17 15.94 10.79
CA TYR A 178 -2.32 15.18 9.56
C TYR A 178 -1.30 15.61 8.53
N GLN A 179 -0.86 14.65 7.71
CA GLN A 179 0.05 14.84 6.60
C GLN A 179 -0.58 14.22 5.34
N VAL A 180 -0.52 14.97 4.23
CA VAL A 180 -0.93 14.51 2.91
C VAL A 180 0.29 14.52 2.00
N ASP A 181 0.69 13.36 1.50
CA ASP A 181 1.85 13.21 0.63
C ASP A 181 1.49 13.55 -0.83
N SER A 182 2.42 14.20 -1.53
CA SER A 182 2.41 14.51 -2.97
C SER A 182 3.70 13.97 -3.63
N PRO A 183 3.70 13.57 -4.92
CA PRO A 183 2.60 13.59 -5.90
C PRO A 183 1.64 12.40 -5.78
N GLU A 184 1.99 11.34 -5.06
CA GLU A 184 1.11 10.20 -4.84
C GLU A 184 0.39 10.33 -3.51
N LEU A 185 -0.94 10.25 -3.57
CA LEU A 185 -1.79 10.44 -2.41
C LEU A 185 -1.48 9.41 -1.33
N SER A 186 -1.10 9.92 -0.16
CA SER A 186 -1.10 9.18 1.09
C SER A 186 -1.58 10.11 2.18
N VAL A 187 -2.48 9.65 3.04
CA VAL A 187 -3.00 10.43 4.17
C VAL A 187 -2.62 9.72 5.45
N VAL A 188 -1.93 10.46 6.33
CA VAL A 188 -1.57 10.03 7.66
C VAL A 188 -2.17 11.00 8.66
N VAL A 189 -2.86 10.48 9.67
CA VAL A 189 -3.38 11.24 10.79
C VAL A 189 -2.83 10.61 12.06
N SER A 190 -2.15 11.43 12.86
CA SER A 190 -1.47 10.99 14.08
C SER A 190 -1.97 11.78 15.28
N ASP A 191 -1.89 11.20 16.46
CA ASP A 191 -2.18 11.91 17.71
C ASP A 191 -1.02 12.88 18.08
N ASN A 192 -1.21 13.65 19.16
CA ASN A 192 -0.16 14.53 19.68
C ASN A 192 1.10 13.83 20.20
N LEU A 193 1.04 12.51 20.41
CA LEU A 193 2.17 11.68 20.83
C LEU A 193 2.92 11.09 19.64
N GLY A 194 2.43 11.28 18.41
CA GLY A 194 2.98 10.75 17.17
C GLY A 194 2.55 9.32 16.84
N ASN A 195 1.52 8.79 17.50
CA ASN A 195 0.93 7.50 17.15
C ASN A 195 -0.03 7.68 15.96
N ASP A 196 0.10 6.83 14.95
CA ASP A 196 -0.81 6.83 13.80
C ASP A 196 -2.20 6.33 14.21
N ILE A 197 -3.21 7.16 13.97
CA ILE A 197 -4.64 6.85 14.15
C ILE A 197 -5.21 6.28 12.85
N PHE A 198 -4.77 6.84 11.73
CA PHE A 198 -5.23 6.49 10.39
C PHE A 198 -4.09 6.73 9.40
N ASN A 199 -3.65 5.68 8.73
CA ASN A 199 -2.59 5.76 7.74
C ASN A 199 -3.02 4.97 6.50
N THR A 200 -3.15 5.63 5.35
CA THR A 200 -3.53 4.93 4.10
C THR A 200 -2.45 3.98 3.59
N ILE A 201 -1.27 3.91 4.24
CA ILE A 201 -0.14 3.00 3.98
C ILE A 201 0.31 2.93 2.52
N ARG A 202 0.06 3.99 1.74
CA ARG A 202 0.17 3.97 0.27
C ARG A 202 -0.48 2.73 -0.38
N GLY A 203 -1.54 2.26 0.27
CA GLY A 203 -2.40 1.18 -0.17
C GLY A 203 -3.37 1.64 -1.26
N PRO A 204 -4.22 0.73 -1.75
CA PRO A 204 -5.17 1.07 -2.78
C PRO A 204 -6.24 2.05 -2.29
N ILE A 205 -6.45 3.11 -3.07
CA ILE A 205 -7.60 4.01 -3.04
C ILE A 205 -8.24 3.90 -4.41
N ILE A 206 -9.34 3.16 -4.49
CA ILE A 206 -10.04 2.84 -5.73
C ILE A 206 -11.39 3.54 -5.68
N ALA A 207 -11.70 4.26 -6.76
CA ALA A 207 -13.04 4.73 -6.99
C ALA A 207 -13.43 4.43 -8.43
N ALA A 208 -14.53 3.73 -8.61
CA ALA A 208 -15.16 3.44 -9.88
C ALA A 208 -16.69 3.50 -9.69
N GLU A 209 -17.43 3.30 -10.77
CA GLU A 209 -18.88 3.29 -10.70
C GLU A 209 -19.35 2.12 -9.81
N ASN A 210 -20.13 2.45 -8.77
CA ASN A 210 -20.69 1.53 -7.78
C ASN A 210 -19.67 0.73 -6.96
N ILE A 211 -18.39 1.14 -6.94
CA ILE A 211 -17.39 0.52 -6.08
C ILE A 211 -16.32 1.52 -5.65
N TRP A 212 -16.22 1.69 -4.34
CA TRP A 212 -15.14 2.42 -3.70
C TRP A 212 -14.41 1.46 -2.78
N GLU A 213 -13.08 1.56 -2.73
CA GLU A 213 -12.23 0.81 -1.82
C GLU A 213 -11.16 1.73 -1.27
N VAL A 214 -11.02 1.78 0.05
CA VAL A 214 -9.95 2.50 0.73
C VAL A 214 -9.31 1.54 1.72
N VAL A 215 -7.98 1.43 1.63
CA VAL A 215 -7.19 0.69 2.60
C VAL A 215 -6.44 1.64 3.51
N PHE A 216 -6.51 1.37 4.80
CA PHE A 216 -5.75 2.07 5.81
C PHE A 216 -5.37 1.14 6.95
N LYS A 217 -4.38 1.56 7.73
CA LYS A 217 -3.97 0.95 8.98
C LYS A 217 -4.27 1.91 10.11
N MET A 218 -4.73 1.38 11.24
CA MET A 218 -4.87 2.16 12.48
C MET A 218 -3.59 2.04 13.30
N THR A 219 -3.58 1.20 14.34
CA THR A 219 -2.42 0.98 15.21
C THR A 219 -1.89 -0.45 15.05
N ASP A 220 -0.73 -0.73 15.65
CA ASP A 220 -0.08 -2.04 15.64
C ASP A 220 -0.58 -3.00 16.74
N GLU A 221 -1.50 -2.56 17.60
CA GLU A 221 -2.06 -3.38 18.69
C GLU A 221 -3.50 -3.86 18.38
N ASP A 222 -4.18 -4.36 19.40
CA ASP A 222 -5.52 -4.93 19.27
C ASP A 222 -6.57 -3.89 18.88
N MET A 223 -7.48 -4.33 18.01
CA MET A 223 -8.66 -3.58 17.57
C MET A 223 -9.94 -4.19 18.14
N TYR A 224 -10.94 -3.35 18.35
CA TYR A 224 -12.24 -3.74 18.92
C TYR A 224 -13.37 -3.01 18.20
N GLY A 225 -14.55 -3.60 18.10
CA GLY A 225 -15.70 -2.92 17.48
C GLY A 225 -16.43 -3.81 16.49
N LEU A 226 -17.40 -3.23 15.78
CA LEU A 226 -18.26 -3.97 14.85
C LEU A 226 -18.90 -5.25 15.45
N GLY A 227 -19.12 -5.24 16.77
CA GLY A 227 -19.67 -6.38 17.52
C GLY A 227 -18.65 -7.44 17.97
N GLU A 228 -17.35 -7.23 17.77
CA GLU A 228 -16.28 -8.18 18.10
C GLU A 228 -15.25 -7.63 19.10
N ILE A 229 -14.70 -8.54 19.90
CA ILE A 229 -13.68 -8.28 20.92
C ILE A 229 -12.76 -9.52 21.02
N PRO A 230 -11.55 -9.54 20.42
CA PRO A 230 -10.94 -8.55 19.52
C PRO A 230 -11.30 -8.74 18.04
N LEU A 231 -10.86 -7.80 17.19
CA LEU A 231 -10.92 -7.89 15.73
C LEU A 231 -9.65 -8.58 15.17
N GLU A 232 -9.77 -9.86 14.84
CA GLU A 232 -8.73 -10.72 14.28
C GLU A 232 -8.56 -10.62 12.75
N GLU A 233 -7.37 -10.98 12.27
CA GLU A 233 -7.05 -11.12 10.85
C GLU A 233 -7.96 -12.14 10.15
N GLY A 234 -8.40 -11.82 8.94
CA GLY A 234 -9.30 -12.63 8.11
C GLY A 234 -10.78 -12.41 8.38
N MET A 235 -11.14 -11.63 9.40
CA MET A 235 -12.54 -11.28 9.63
C MET A 235 -13.09 -10.32 8.58
N VAL A 236 -14.33 -10.59 8.18
CA VAL A 236 -15.11 -9.78 7.24
C VAL A 236 -16.43 -9.38 7.90
N LYS A 237 -16.72 -8.09 7.90
CA LYS A 237 -17.96 -7.51 8.43
C LYS A 237 -18.71 -6.79 7.34
N ILE A 238 -19.98 -7.14 7.16
CA ILE A 238 -20.85 -6.49 6.19
C ILE A 238 -21.81 -5.58 6.94
N ILE A 239 -21.81 -4.31 6.60
CA ILE A 239 -22.62 -3.26 7.20
C ILE A 239 -23.54 -2.69 6.13
N TYR A 240 -24.84 -2.74 6.38
CA TYR A 240 -25.84 -2.17 5.49
C TYR A 240 -27.00 -1.65 6.32
N SER A 241 -27.66 -0.61 5.80
CA SER A 241 -28.90 -0.10 6.36
C SER A 241 -30.08 -0.84 5.74
N ASN A 242 -31.01 -1.29 6.57
CA ASN A 242 -32.26 -1.89 6.15
C ASN A 242 -33.45 -1.19 6.82
N ALA A 243 -34.69 -1.57 6.46
CA ALA A 243 -35.89 -0.94 7.00
C ALA A 243 -36.04 -1.03 8.54
N ARG A 244 -35.23 -1.86 9.21
CA ARG A 244 -35.16 -2.02 10.67
C ARG A 244 -33.99 -1.26 11.31
N GLY A 245 -33.20 -0.52 10.52
CA GLY A 245 -32.02 0.23 10.96
C GLY A 245 -30.71 -0.28 10.34
N GLU A 246 -29.60 0.29 10.78
CA GLU A 246 -28.26 -0.18 10.42
C GLU A 246 -27.93 -1.50 11.08
N SER A 247 -27.21 -2.38 10.36
CA SER A 247 -26.82 -3.71 10.87
C SER A 247 -25.89 -3.66 12.09
N GLY A 248 -25.34 -2.50 12.42
CA GLY A 248 -24.47 -2.27 13.58
C GLY A 248 -23.86 -0.87 13.53
N VAL A 249 -23.28 -0.44 14.65
CA VAL A 249 -22.53 0.83 14.69
C VAL A 249 -21.18 0.61 14.03
N PRO A 250 -20.84 1.31 12.93
CA PRO A 250 -19.61 1.10 12.16
C PRO A 250 -18.38 1.75 12.84
N LEU A 251 -18.18 1.48 14.13
CA LEU A 251 -17.11 2.04 14.96
C LEU A 251 -16.07 0.97 15.28
N ILE A 252 -14.81 1.35 15.09
CA ILE A 252 -13.62 0.55 15.41
C ILE A 252 -12.78 1.35 16.40
N PHE A 253 -12.32 0.69 17.46
CA PHE A 253 -11.35 1.17 18.43
C PHE A 253 -10.03 0.47 18.17
N SER A 254 -8.94 1.18 18.42
CA SER A 254 -7.58 0.63 18.34
C SER A 254 -6.78 1.13 19.52
N GLN A 255 -6.02 0.23 20.14
CA GLN A 255 -5.15 0.58 21.26
C GLN A 255 -3.74 0.92 20.77
N THR A 256 -3.06 1.85 21.39
CA THR A 256 -1.61 2.07 21.18
C THR A 256 -1.01 2.73 22.40
N ASN A 257 0.06 2.14 22.95
CA ASN A 257 0.82 2.74 24.06
C ASN A 257 -0.07 3.13 25.28
N GLY A 258 -1.15 2.39 25.52
CA GLY A 258 -2.11 2.66 26.60
C GLY A 258 -3.13 3.77 26.31
N SER A 259 -3.07 4.40 25.14
CA SER A 259 -4.12 5.28 24.58
C SER A 259 -5.05 4.49 23.66
N TYR A 260 -6.27 4.99 23.50
CA TYR A 260 -7.26 4.46 22.57
C TYR A 260 -7.58 5.50 21.51
N HIS A 261 -7.76 5.04 20.28
CA HIS A 261 -8.23 5.84 19.16
C HIS A 261 -9.43 5.18 18.50
N GLY A 262 -10.21 5.95 17.76
CA GLY A 262 -11.44 5.47 17.14
C GLY A 262 -11.56 5.87 15.68
N VAL A 263 -12.14 5.00 14.86
CA VAL A 263 -12.57 5.27 13.49
C VAL A 263 -14.04 4.89 13.37
N LEU A 264 -14.89 5.86 13.05
CA LEU A 264 -16.29 5.64 12.68
C LEU A 264 -16.43 5.79 11.16
N LEU A 265 -16.95 4.76 10.50
CA LEU A 265 -17.18 4.77 9.05
C LEU A 265 -18.55 5.43 8.77
N ASP A 266 -18.55 6.51 8.00
CA ASP A 266 -19.78 7.15 7.52
C ASP A 266 -20.24 6.41 6.25
N ILE A 267 -21.17 5.47 6.46
CA ILE A 267 -21.62 4.53 5.42
C ILE A 267 -22.81 5.10 4.62
N SER A 268 -22.62 5.29 3.32
CA SER A 268 -23.69 5.74 2.40
C SER A 268 -24.40 4.57 1.68
N GLY A 269 -23.85 3.36 1.78
CA GLY A 269 -24.36 2.17 1.11
C GLY A 269 -23.83 0.88 1.75
N PRO A 270 -24.21 -0.29 1.21
CA PRO A 270 -23.69 -1.58 1.66
C PRO A 270 -22.15 -1.58 1.62
N THR A 271 -21.54 -1.84 2.77
CA THR A 271 -20.11 -1.70 2.99
C THR A 271 -19.56 -2.96 3.63
N GLU A 272 -18.50 -3.48 3.05
CA GLU A 272 -17.69 -4.58 3.56
C GLU A 272 -16.43 -4.01 4.22
N VAL A 273 -16.13 -4.47 5.43
CA VAL A 273 -14.92 -4.15 6.18
C VAL A 273 -14.17 -5.45 6.41
N THR A 274 -12.97 -5.55 5.84
CA THR A 274 -12.10 -6.72 5.97
C THR A 274 -10.85 -6.36 6.76
N PHE A 275 -10.52 -7.18 7.75
CA PHE A 275 -9.31 -7.06 8.55
C PHE A 275 -8.23 -7.96 7.93
N ALA A 276 -7.32 -7.37 7.18
CA ALA A 276 -6.17 -8.05 6.58
C ALA A 276 -4.98 -8.07 7.55
N GLY A 277 -3.95 -8.86 7.24
CA GLY A 277 -2.78 -8.98 8.11
C GLY A 277 -2.02 -7.66 8.28
N GLU A 278 -1.22 -7.60 9.36
CA GLU A 278 -0.53 -6.38 9.81
C GLU A 278 -1.49 -5.21 10.15
N ASN A 279 -2.67 -5.54 10.68
CA ASN A 279 -3.72 -4.60 11.11
C ASN A 279 -4.21 -3.65 10.00
N GLN A 280 -4.20 -4.14 8.77
CA GLN A 280 -4.70 -3.39 7.62
C GLN A 280 -6.22 -3.58 7.53
N ILE A 281 -6.95 -2.48 7.36
CA ILE A 281 -8.39 -2.46 7.21
C ILE A 281 -8.71 -2.10 5.77
N VAL A 282 -9.44 -2.99 5.09
CA VAL A 282 -9.96 -2.78 3.74
C VAL A 282 -11.43 -2.45 3.86
N VAL A 283 -11.79 -1.21 3.54
CA VAL A 283 -13.20 -0.78 3.49
C VAL A 283 -13.62 -0.70 2.04
N ARG A 284 -14.63 -1.47 1.67
CA ARG A 284 -15.20 -1.52 0.33
C ARG A 284 -16.69 -1.20 0.38
N SER A 285 -17.16 -0.24 -0.38
CA SER A 285 -18.56 0.18 -0.36
C SER A 285 -19.13 0.30 -1.76
N ILE A 286 -20.40 -0.09 -1.89
CA ILE A 286 -21.19 0.10 -3.11
C ILE A 286 -21.79 1.50 -3.08
N THR A 287 -21.06 2.47 -3.61
CA THR A 287 -21.45 3.88 -3.65
C THR A 287 -20.86 4.57 -4.89
N ASN A 288 -21.42 5.72 -5.26
CA ASN A 288 -20.87 6.61 -6.29
C ASN A 288 -20.34 7.92 -5.70
N VAL A 289 -20.72 8.21 -4.45
CA VAL A 289 -20.49 9.51 -3.82
C VAL A 289 -19.08 9.60 -3.25
N GLY A 290 -18.66 8.57 -2.52
CA GLY A 290 -17.39 8.59 -1.79
C GLY A 290 -17.46 7.84 -0.46
N MET A 291 -16.36 7.89 0.26
CA MET A 291 -16.21 7.35 1.61
C MET A 291 -15.75 8.44 2.55
N LYS A 292 -16.33 8.47 3.76
CA LYS A 292 -15.95 9.40 4.81
C LYS A 292 -15.68 8.65 6.11
N PHE A 293 -14.61 9.05 6.76
CA PHE A 293 -14.08 8.46 7.98
C PHE A 293 -14.04 9.54 9.06
N HIS A 294 -14.63 9.26 10.22
CA HIS A 294 -14.53 10.10 11.40
C HIS A 294 -13.49 9.50 12.34
N LEU A 295 -12.41 10.25 12.58
CA LEU A 295 -11.25 9.81 13.36
C LEU A 295 -11.26 10.52 14.72
N PHE A 296 -11.06 9.77 15.79
CA PHE A 296 -11.08 10.25 17.16
C PHE A 296 -9.74 9.99 17.84
N SER A 297 -9.12 11.05 18.38
CA SER A 297 -7.80 10.98 19.02
C SER A 297 -7.82 10.30 20.40
N GLY A 298 -8.98 10.14 21.03
CA GLY A 298 -9.07 9.66 22.42
C GLY A 298 -8.58 10.70 23.45
N PRO A 299 -7.92 10.28 24.56
CA PRO A 299 -7.14 9.06 24.72
C PRO A 299 -7.87 7.88 25.39
N THR A 300 -9.06 8.08 25.96
CA THR A 300 -9.82 6.97 26.57
C THR A 300 -11.00 6.54 25.69
N PRO A 301 -11.46 5.26 25.81
CA PRO A 301 -12.68 4.83 25.11
C PRO A 301 -13.90 5.69 25.44
N LYS A 302 -13.95 6.25 26.65
CA LYS A 302 -15.01 7.16 27.09
C LYS A 302 -14.99 8.49 26.31
N ASP A 303 -13.81 9.02 26.03
CA ASP A 303 -13.67 10.28 25.28
C ASP A 303 -14.11 10.08 23.82
N ILE A 304 -13.67 8.98 23.20
CA ILE A 304 -14.11 8.57 21.87
C ILE A 304 -15.63 8.42 21.83
N MET A 305 -16.20 7.68 22.77
CA MET A 305 -17.66 7.50 22.82
C MET A 305 -18.40 8.80 23.04
N THR A 306 -17.84 9.75 23.80
CA THR A 306 -18.44 11.08 23.97
C THR A 306 -18.55 11.82 22.64
N ASP A 307 -17.52 11.75 21.79
CA ASP A 307 -17.52 12.39 20.48
C ASP A 307 -18.40 11.65 19.47
N VAL A 308 -18.33 10.31 19.42
CA VAL A 308 -19.24 9.48 18.60
C VAL A 308 -20.70 9.77 18.94
N THR A 309 -21.02 9.88 20.23
CA THR A 309 -22.37 10.15 20.70
C THR A 309 -22.88 11.54 20.27
N LYS A 310 -22.00 12.53 20.09
CA LYS A 310 -22.40 13.85 19.54
C LYS A 310 -22.80 13.74 18.07
N ILE A 311 -22.24 12.78 17.33
CA ILE A 311 -22.52 12.55 15.91
C ILE A 311 -23.79 11.71 15.73
N LEU A 312 -23.83 10.53 16.36
CA LEU A 312 -24.94 9.58 16.22
C LEU A 312 -26.18 10.02 17.00
N GLY A 313 -26.01 10.90 17.99
CA GLY A 313 -27.04 11.25 18.95
C GLY A 313 -27.18 10.22 20.07
N PHE A 314 -27.82 10.62 21.17
CA PHE A 314 -28.12 9.74 22.30
C PHE A 314 -29.54 9.91 22.78
N GLN A 315 -30.28 8.82 22.90
CA GLN A 315 -31.60 8.84 23.49
C GLN A 315 -31.49 8.71 25.02
N LYS A 316 -31.41 9.86 25.72
CA LYS A 316 -31.22 9.93 27.18
C LYS A 316 -32.42 9.52 28.03
N GLN A 317 -33.62 9.42 27.45
CA GLN A 317 -34.83 9.17 28.23
C GLN A 317 -35.22 7.70 28.21
N LEU A 318 -34.44 6.89 28.92
CA LEU A 318 -34.95 5.60 29.40
C LEU A 318 -35.85 5.87 30.61
N GLN A 319 -37.06 5.32 30.59
CA GLN A 319 -37.95 5.38 31.74
C GLN A 319 -37.44 4.42 32.82
N TYR A 320 -37.59 4.76 34.10
CA TYR A 320 -37.06 3.95 35.20
C TYR A 320 -37.52 2.48 35.14
N TRP A 321 -38.78 2.23 34.75
CA TRP A 321 -39.33 0.88 34.62
C TRP A 321 -38.66 0.04 33.52
N MET A 322 -37.96 0.65 32.56
CA MET A 322 -37.19 -0.07 31.52
C MET A 322 -35.92 -0.74 32.09
N LEU A 323 -35.55 -0.41 33.33
CA LEU A 323 -34.40 -0.98 34.04
C LEU A 323 -34.79 -2.12 35.00
N GLY A 324 -36.08 -2.43 35.10
CA GLY A 324 -36.65 -3.43 36.01
C GLY A 324 -36.75 -4.83 35.43
#